data_AF-A0A653TLX1-F1
#
_entry.id   AF-A0A653TLX1-F1
#
_cell.length_a   1.000
_cell.length_b   1.000
_cell.length_c   1.000
_cell.angle_alpha   90.00
_cell.angle_beta   90.00
_cell.angle_gamma   90.00
#
_symmetry.space_group_name_H-M   'P 1'
#
loop_
_entity.id
_entity.type
_entity.pdbx_description
1 polymer ?
#
loop_
_entity_poly.entity_id
_entity_poly.type
_entity_poly.pdbx_seq_one_letter_code
_entity_poly.pdbx_strand_id
1 'polypeptide(L)'
;MTNREEYLKVREFIKNKSLHLMNHEQKNNAKTGIAIGNYERYSSNGKHYYLIPTNIYKAIIERNLLIARINHPELFGTRHAMDVLEAIHIVEPWYDLERFADALRSEQFCYIVEVENNKINEKILRLDLYRHLRTNENGKSDFVGGVFHAFKHFSCENRYLSTSKEINNIDNPKELTHLILEAFFSSGLIKIDENTYKVELKINNKNFRFIFYHEVNTGVYFLKTVYRI
;
A
#
# COMPACT_ATOMS: atom_id res chain seq x y z
N MET A 1 -1.58 -16.70 -20.24
CA MET A 1 -2.86 -17.22 -19.71
C MET A 1 -2.61 -17.74 -18.30
N THR A 2 -3.38 -17.29 -17.33
CA THR A 2 -3.28 -17.70 -15.93
C THR A 2 -3.81 -19.13 -15.80
N ASN A 3 -3.07 -20.02 -15.14
CA ASN A 3 -3.60 -21.34 -14.80
C ASN A 3 -4.79 -21.14 -13.86
N ARG A 4 -6.00 -21.55 -14.27
CA ARG A 4 -7.23 -21.41 -13.48
C ARG A 4 -7.09 -22.00 -12.08
N GLU A 5 -6.33 -23.09 -11.96
CA GLU A 5 -6.07 -23.75 -10.68
C GLU A 5 -5.21 -22.88 -9.75
N GLU A 6 -4.15 -22.26 -10.28
CA GLU A 6 -3.29 -21.35 -9.53
C GLU A 6 -4.09 -20.16 -9.00
N TYR A 7 -4.93 -19.56 -9.84
CA TYR A 7 -5.82 -18.48 -9.42
C TYR A 7 -6.77 -18.89 -8.28
N LEU A 8 -7.41 -20.06 -8.38
CA LEU A 8 -8.32 -20.54 -7.35
C LEU A 8 -7.59 -20.79 -6.02
N LYS A 9 -6.35 -21.30 -6.07
CA LYS A 9 -5.50 -21.45 -4.88
C LYS A 9 -5.18 -20.11 -4.24
N VAL A 10 -4.76 -19.11 -5.04
CA VAL A 10 -4.46 -17.77 -4.53
C VAL A 10 -5.70 -17.14 -3.90
N ARG A 11 -6.85 -17.24 -4.57
CA ARG A 11 -8.12 -16.70 -4.05
C ARG A 11 -8.49 -17.31 -2.70
N GLU A 12 -8.40 -18.63 -2.54
CA GLU A 12 -8.73 -19.27 -1.26
C GLU A 12 -7.73 -18.93 -0.16
N PHE A 13 -6.43 -18.86 -0.50
CA PHE A 13 -5.39 -18.40 0.43
C PHE A 13 -5.68 -17.00 0.96
N ILE A 14 -5.97 -16.04 0.08
CA ILE A 14 -6.32 -14.66 0.46
C ILE A 14 -7.57 -14.60 1.31
N LYS A 15 -8.63 -15.33 0.92
CA LYS A 15 -9.89 -15.39 1.68
C LYS A 15 -9.64 -15.86 3.12
N ASN A 16 -8.85 -16.93 3.29
CA ASN A 16 -8.52 -17.46 4.61
C ASN A 16 -7.72 -16.46 5.45
N LYS A 17 -6.73 -15.79 4.84
CA LYS A 17 -5.95 -14.73 5.50
C LYS A 17 -6.82 -13.54 5.91
N SER A 18 -7.72 -13.08 5.05
CA SER A 18 -8.66 -12.00 5.36
C SER A 18 -9.59 -12.34 6.53
N LEU A 19 -10.16 -13.55 6.56
CA LEU A 19 -11.03 -13.98 7.66
C LEU A 19 -10.27 -14.10 8.98
N HIS A 20 -9.06 -14.65 8.94
CA HIS A 20 -8.23 -14.76 10.12
C HIS A 20 -7.86 -13.39 10.67
N LEU A 21 -7.45 -12.46 9.79
CA LEU A 21 -7.13 -11.09 10.17
C LEU A 21 -8.33 -10.35 10.76
N MET A 22 -9.52 -10.52 10.18
CA MET A 22 -10.76 -9.94 10.72
C MET A 22 -11.07 -10.44 12.14
N ASN A 23 -10.95 -11.75 12.39
CA ASN A 23 -11.19 -12.32 13.71
C ASN A 23 -10.16 -11.81 14.73
N HIS A 24 -8.88 -11.76 14.36
CA HIS A 24 -7.79 -11.27 15.21
C HIS A 24 -7.96 -9.78 15.56
N GLU A 25 -8.31 -8.96 14.58
CA GLU A 25 -8.53 -7.52 14.75
C GLU A 25 -9.93 -7.16 15.27
N GLN A 26 -10.78 -8.16 15.55
CA GLN A 26 -12.17 -8.00 15.99
C GLN A 26 -13.00 -7.08 15.09
N LYS A 27 -12.78 -7.19 13.77
CA LYS A 27 -13.50 -6.39 12.76
C LYS A 27 -14.86 -7.01 12.45
N ASN A 28 -15.84 -6.16 12.15
CA ASN A 28 -17.19 -6.58 11.76
C ASN A 28 -17.27 -7.15 10.34
N ASN A 29 -16.25 -6.92 9.51
CA ASN A 29 -16.21 -7.42 8.14
C ASN A 29 -14.77 -7.64 7.64
N ALA A 30 -14.66 -8.44 6.58
CA ALA A 30 -13.42 -8.68 5.84
C ALA A 30 -13.72 -8.64 4.35
N LYS A 31 -12.83 -8.04 3.55
CA LYS A 31 -12.89 -8.20 2.10
C LYS A 31 -12.27 -9.54 1.71
N THR A 32 -13.13 -10.54 1.47
CA THR A 32 -12.75 -11.90 1.07
C THR A 32 -12.94 -12.17 -0.43
N GLY A 33 -13.84 -11.44 -1.07
CA GLY A 33 -14.09 -11.49 -2.50
C GLY A 33 -13.47 -10.29 -3.22
N ILE A 34 -12.41 -10.54 -3.98
CA ILE A 34 -11.81 -9.55 -4.88
C ILE A 34 -12.13 -9.97 -6.32
N ALA A 35 -12.49 -8.99 -7.16
CA ALA A 35 -12.87 -9.24 -8.54
C ALA A 35 -11.70 -9.88 -9.30
N ILE A 36 -11.98 -10.88 -10.14
CA ILE A 36 -10.95 -11.59 -10.90
C ILE A 36 -10.10 -10.65 -11.77
N GLY A 37 -10.73 -9.60 -12.32
CA GLY A 37 -10.05 -8.57 -13.12
C GLY A 37 -9.07 -7.68 -12.35
N ASN A 38 -9.05 -7.76 -11.02
CA ASN A 38 -8.04 -7.07 -10.21
C ASN A 38 -6.80 -7.91 -9.96
N TYR A 39 -6.81 -9.21 -10.25
CA TYR A 39 -5.63 -10.05 -10.03
C TYR A 39 -4.60 -9.75 -11.11
N GLU A 40 -3.52 -9.11 -10.69
CA GLU A 40 -2.47 -8.67 -11.57
C GLU A 40 -1.22 -9.50 -11.34
N ARG A 41 -0.65 -10.01 -12.43
CA ARG A 41 0.63 -10.71 -12.38
C ARG A 41 1.74 -9.71 -12.57
N TYR A 42 2.71 -9.75 -11.66
CA TYR A 42 3.96 -9.02 -11.78
C TYR A 42 5.11 -10.02 -11.74
N SER A 43 6.14 -9.79 -12.55
CA SER A 43 7.33 -10.64 -12.55
C SER A 43 8.56 -9.76 -12.52
N SER A 44 9.47 -10.05 -11.59
CA SER A 44 10.74 -9.33 -11.43
C SER A 44 11.79 -10.31 -10.92
N ASN A 45 13.00 -10.23 -11.47
CA ASN A 45 14.14 -11.08 -11.07
C ASN A 45 13.82 -12.59 -11.05
N GLY A 46 13.08 -13.08 -12.05
CA GLY A 46 12.70 -14.49 -12.16
C GLY A 46 11.62 -14.96 -11.18
N LYS A 47 11.11 -14.07 -10.32
CA LYS A 47 10.03 -14.35 -9.37
C LYS A 47 8.69 -13.88 -9.92
N HIS A 48 7.63 -14.57 -9.55
CA HIS A 48 6.26 -14.24 -9.95
C HIS A 48 5.41 -13.87 -8.74
N TYR A 49 4.59 -12.84 -8.91
CA TYR A 49 3.75 -12.31 -7.85
C TYR A 49 2.33 -12.07 -8.33
N TYR A 50 1.38 -12.19 -7.42
CA TYR A 50 0.03 -11.67 -7.58
C TYR A 50 -0.13 -10.41 -6.73
N LEU A 51 -0.54 -9.33 -7.39
CA LEU A 51 -1.05 -8.12 -6.76
C LEU A 51 -2.57 -8.17 -6.85
N ILE A 52 -3.23 -7.99 -5.72
CA ILE A 52 -4.66 -8.25 -5.57
C ILE A 52 -5.31 -7.05 -4.86
N PRO A 53 -5.40 -5.89 -5.54
CA PRO A 53 -6.02 -4.69 -5.01
C PRO A 53 -7.55 -4.81 -4.91
N THR A 54 -8.14 -4.17 -3.91
CA THR A 54 -9.57 -3.85 -3.93
C THR A 54 -9.85 -2.80 -5.02
N ASN A 55 -11.11 -2.71 -5.48
CA ASN A 55 -11.50 -1.76 -6.53
C ASN A 55 -11.14 -0.32 -6.16
N ILE A 56 -11.40 0.07 -4.90
CA ILE A 56 -11.12 1.43 -4.44
C ILE A 56 -9.62 1.65 -4.34
N TYR A 57 -8.85 0.72 -3.75
CA TYR A 57 -7.39 0.84 -3.72
C TYR A 57 -6.84 1.05 -5.14
N LYS A 58 -7.28 0.21 -6.10
CA LYS A 58 -6.86 0.30 -7.50
C LYS A 58 -7.23 1.66 -8.11
N ALA A 59 -8.48 2.09 -7.97
CA ALA A 59 -8.94 3.37 -8.50
C ALA A 59 -8.18 4.56 -7.91
N ILE A 60 -7.91 4.55 -6.61
CA ILE A 60 -7.15 5.61 -5.94
C ILE A 60 -5.72 5.68 -6.48
N ILE A 61 -5.00 4.55 -6.53
CA ILE A 61 -3.58 4.51 -6.88
C ILE A 61 -3.35 4.73 -8.38
N GLU A 62 -4.18 4.14 -9.24
CA GLU A 62 -3.96 4.19 -10.69
C GLU A 62 -4.58 5.44 -11.35
N ARG A 63 -5.54 6.10 -10.70
CA ARG A 63 -6.32 7.18 -11.31
C ARG A 63 -6.54 8.39 -10.41
N ASN A 64 -7.27 8.24 -9.30
CA ASN A 64 -7.80 9.39 -8.58
C ASN A 64 -6.69 10.25 -7.95
N LEU A 65 -5.62 9.64 -7.41
CA LEU A 65 -4.47 10.36 -6.89
C LEU A 65 -3.79 11.22 -7.98
N LEU A 66 -3.66 10.67 -9.20
CA LEU A 66 -3.07 11.38 -10.34
C LEU A 66 -3.93 12.56 -10.79
N ILE A 67 -5.25 12.39 -10.84
CA ILE A 67 -6.18 13.49 -11.18
C ILE A 67 -6.15 14.56 -10.08
N ALA A 68 -6.21 14.15 -8.82
CA ALA A 68 -6.20 15.06 -7.66
C ALA A 68 -4.96 15.95 -7.64
N ARG A 69 -3.75 15.38 -7.82
CA ARG A 69 -2.51 16.18 -7.85
C ARG A 69 -2.40 17.11 -9.07
N ILE A 70 -3.11 16.80 -10.17
CA ILE A 70 -3.10 17.63 -11.37
C ILE A 70 -4.01 18.84 -11.18
N ASN A 71 -5.22 18.60 -10.65
CA ASN A 71 -6.27 19.61 -10.52
C ASN A 71 -6.15 20.45 -9.24
N HIS A 72 -5.60 19.89 -8.16
CA HIS A 72 -5.47 20.51 -6.84
C HIS A 72 -4.03 20.40 -6.29
N PRO A 73 -3.00 20.86 -7.03
CA PRO A 73 -1.60 20.74 -6.60
C PRO A 73 -1.30 21.46 -5.27
N GLU A 74 -2.09 22.48 -4.91
CA GLU A 74 -1.99 23.24 -3.66
C GLU A 74 -2.27 22.41 -2.40
N LEU A 75 -2.99 21.30 -2.53
CA LEU A 75 -3.33 20.38 -1.44
C LEU A 75 -2.26 19.29 -1.21
N PHE A 76 -1.17 19.31 -1.98
CA PHE A 76 -0.05 18.39 -1.82
C PHE A 76 1.20 19.12 -1.32
N GLY A 77 2.04 18.44 -0.55
CA GLY A 77 3.25 19.04 0.03
C GLY A 77 2.99 20.01 1.20
N THR A 78 1.81 19.97 1.80
CA THR A 78 1.34 20.92 2.84
C THR A 78 1.71 20.54 4.27
N ARG A 79 2.29 19.34 4.46
CA ARG A 79 2.50 18.67 5.74
C ARG A 79 1.20 18.36 6.50
N HIS A 80 0.07 18.27 5.79
CA HIS A 80 -1.21 17.91 6.36
C HIS A 80 -1.88 16.82 5.51
N ALA A 81 -2.09 15.64 6.11
CA ALA A 81 -2.67 14.48 5.44
C ALA A 81 -4.14 14.69 5.02
N MET A 82 -4.89 15.53 5.73
CA MET A 82 -6.27 15.82 5.37
C MET A 82 -6.39 16.56 4.04
N ASP A 83 -5.45 17.46 3.72
CA ASP A 83 -5.44 18.16 2.42
C ASP A 83 -5.33 17.15 1.26
N VAL A 84 -4.48 16.12 1.41
CA VAL A 84 -4.34 15.06 0.40
C VAL A 84 -5.64 14.25 0.27
N LEU A 85 -6.31 13.95 1.39
CA LEU A 85 -7.60 13.26 1.37
C LEU A 85 -8.70 14.12 0.75
N GLU A 86 -8.71 15.43 1.03
CA GLU A 86 -9.63 16.40 0.43
C GLU A 86 -9.44 16.47 -1.08
N ALA A 87 -8.20 16.54 -1.57
CA ALA A 87 -7.91 16.56 -3.00
C ALA A 87 -8.46 15.32 -3.72
N ILE A 88 -8.33 14.14 -3.10
CA ILE A 88 -8.86 12.89 -3.63
C ILE A 88 -10.40 12.85 -3.54
N HIS A 89 -10.96 13.36 -2.44
CA HIS A 89 -12.42 13.43 -2.23
C HIS A 89 -13.11 14.35 -3.25
N ILE A 90 -12.48 15.46 -3.64
CA ILE A 90 -13.01 16.33 -4.71
C ILE A 90 -13.15 15.56 -6.04
N VAL A 91 -12.21 14.65 -6.34
CA VAL A 91 -12.25 13.80 -7.53
C VAL A 91 -13.29 12.69 -7.40
N GLU A 92 -13.53 12.19 -6.19
CA GLU A 92 -14.39 11.05 -5.90
C GLU A 92 -15.19 11.29 -4.60
N PRO A 93 -16.27 12.08 -4.66
CA PRO A 93 -16.94 12.61 -3.48
C PRO A 93 -17.92 11.60 -2.86
N TRP A 94 -17.39 10.55 -2.24
CA TRP A 94 -18.20 9.64 -1.44
C TRP A 94 -18.36 10.19 -0.02
N TYR A 95 -19.60 10.38 0.43
CA TYR A 95 -19.90 10.88 1.78
C TYR A 95 -19.25 12.25 2.07
N ASP A 96 -19.29 12.69 3.33
CA ASP A 96 -18.43 13.78 3.81
C ASP A 96 -16.96 13.34 3.94
N LEU A 97 -16.04 14.32 4.05
CA LEU A 97 -14.60 14.07 4.06
C LEU A 97 -14.13 13.16 5.21
N GLU A 98 -14.78 13.25 6.38
CA GLU A 98 -14.43 12.43 7.54
C GLU A 98 -14.78 10.97 7.29
N ARG A 99 -16.01 10.70 6.83
CA ARG A 99 -16.44 9.35 6.44
C ARG A 99 -15.66 8.82 5.25
N PHE A 100 -15.30 9.67 4.30
CA PHE A 100 -14.44 9.31 3.18
C PHE A 100 -13.07 8.84 3.67
N ALA A 101 -12.45 9.60 4.58
CA ALA A 101 -11.18 9.24 5.20
C ALA A 101 -11.30 7.87 5.88
N ASP A 102 -12.29 7.68 6.75
CA ASP A 102 -12.50 6.39 7.42
C ASP A 102 -12.76 5.23 6.45
N ALA A 103 -13.49 5.47 5.37
CA ALA A 103 -13.69 4.47 4.33
C ALA A 103 -12.36 4.06 3.65
N LEU A 104 -11.49 5.02 3.32
CA LEU A 104 -10.18 4.73 2.71
C LEU A 104 -9.21 4.03 3.67
N ARG A 105 -9.32 4.29 4.97
CA ARG A 105 -8.52 3.64 6.04
C ARG A 105 -8.92 2.17 6.28
N SER A 106 -10.10 1.78 5.83
CA SER A 106 -10.70 0.48 6.13
C SER A 106 -10.20 -0.63 5.18
N GLU A 107 -11.08 -1.51 4.71
CA GLU A 107 -10.77 -2.64 3.83
C GLU A 107 -10.45 -2.22 2.38
N GLN A 108 -9.62 -1.18 2.20
CA GLN A 108 -9.07 -0.70 0.93
C GLN A 108 -7.56 -0.92 0.87
N PHE A 109 -7.18 -2.05 0.27
CA PHE A 109 -5.81 -2.55 0.31
C PHE A 109 -5.45 -3.30 -0.97
N CYS A 110 -4.17 -3.65 -1.09
CA CYS A 110 -3.65 -4.63 -2.03
C CYS A 110 -2.95 -5.76 -1.27
N TYR A 111 -3.38 -6.99 -1.51
CA TYR A 111 -2.58 -8.15 -1.10
C TYR A 111 -1.53 -8.47 -2.13
N ILE A 112 -0.35 -8.87 -1.67
CA ILE A 112 0.77 -9.26 -2.51
C ILE A 112 1.30 -10.60 -2.01
N VAL A 113 1.37 -11.57 -2.92
CA VAL A 113 1.91 -12.92 -2.66
C VAL A 113 2.86 -13.34 -3.76
N GLU A 114 3.96 -13.99 -3.37
CA GLU A 114 4.87 -14.66 -4.29
C GLU A 114 4.34 -16.06 -4.62
N VAL A 115 4.45 -16.46 -5.89
CA VAL A 115 4.05 -17.79 -6.38
C VAL A 115 5.20 -18.40 -7.17
N GLU A 116 5.56 -19.62 -6.80
CA GLU A 116 6.63 -20.39 -7.45
C GLU A 116 6.13 -21.82 -7.72
N ASN A 117 6.21 -22.29 -8.97
CA ASN A 117 5.82 -23.66 -9.35
C ASN A 117 4.42 -24.07 -8.82
N ASN A 118 3.41 -23.20 -8.98
CA ASN A 118 2.03 -23.36 -8.46
C ASN A 118 1.91 -23.46 -6.92
N LYS A 119 2.95 -23.08 -6.17
CA LYS A 119 2.94 -22.98 -4.70
C LYS A 119 2.97 -21.51 -4.29
N ILE A 120 2.13 -21.16 -3.31
CA ILE A 120 2.03 -19.81 -2.77
C ILE A 120 3.01 -19.71 -1.60
N ASN A 121 3.84 -18.66 -1.58
CA ASN A 121 4.68 -18.36 -0.42
C ASN A 121 3.79 -17.99 0.78
N GLU A 122 4.10 -18.52 1.95
CA GLU A 122 3.35 -18.21 3.18
C GLU A 122 3.45 -16.73 3.58
N LYS A 123 4.54 -16.05 3.18
CA LYS A 123 4.69 -14.61 3.37
C LYS A 123 3.72 -13.86 2.47
N ILE A 124 2.84 -13.09 3.12
CA ILE A 124 1.86 -12.22 2.46
C ILE A 124 2.02 -10.80 2.97
N LEU A 125 2.05 -9.84 2.04
CA LEU A 125 2.03 -8.42 2.34
C LEU A 125 0.62 -7.87 2.09
N ARG A 126 0.04 -7.19 3.07
CA ARG A 126 -1.13 -6.34 2.92
C ARG A 126 -0.67 -4.89 2.88
N LEU A 127 -0.96 -4.23 1.77
CA LEU A 127 -0.61 -2.84 1.55
C LEU A 127 -1.88 -1.99 1.57
N ASP A 128 -2.10 -1.31 2.70
CA ASP A 128 -3.23 -0.39 2.87
C ASP A 128 -2.92 0.99 2.23
N LEU A 129 -3.97 1.78 1.95
CA LEU A 129 -3.79 3.19 1.58
C LEU A 129 -3.07 3.95 2.71
N TYR A 130 -3.60 3.81 3.93
CA TYR A 130 -2.98 4.22 5.19
C TYR A 130 -3.70 3.52 6.36
N ARG A 131 -3.08 3.43 7.53
CA ARG A 131 -3.66 2.72 8.69
C ARG A 131 -4.35 3.65 9.67
N HIS A 132 -3.75 4.80 9.97
CA HIS A 132 -4.31 5.81 10.88
C HIS A 132 -3.82 7.20 10.50
N LEU A 133 -4.52 8.21 11.02
CA LEU A 133 -4.04 9.58 11.07
C LEU A 133 -3.56 9.88 12.50
N ARG A 134 -2.49 10.65 12.64
CA ARG A 134 -2.04 11.19 13.94
C ARG A 134 -1.76 12.67 13.83
N THR A 135 -2.17 13.42 14.85
CA THR A 135 -1.78 14.81 14.99
C THR A 135 -0.30 14.89 15.34
N ASN A 136 0.45 15.68 14.58
CA ASN A 136 1.85 15.98 14.83
C ASN A 136 2.02 17.18 15.77
N GLU A 137 3.27 17.47 16.12
CA GLU A 137 3.65 18.58 17.01
C GLU A 137 3.16 19.96 16.55
N ASN A 138 2.87 20.12 15.26
CA ASN A 138 2.37 21.36 14.66
C ASN A 138 0.84 21.40 14.56
N GLY A 139 0.13 20.46 15.22
CA GLY A 139 -1.33 20.37 15.17
C GLY A 139 -1.90 19.83 13.85
N LYS A 140 -1.05 19.35 12.92
CA LYS A 140 -1.48 18.82 11.62
C LYS A 140 -1.56 17.31 11.64
N SER A 141 -2.49 16.73 10.89
CA SER A 141 -2.59 15.28 10.69
C SER A 141 -1.47 14.74 9.79
N ASP A 142 -0.89 13.61 10.16
CA ASP A 142 0.06 12.81 9.37
C ASP A 142 -0.48 11.40 9.13
N PHE A 143 -0.20 10.85 7.94
CA PHE A 143 -0.47 9.45 7.64
C PHE A 143 0.45 8.54 8.46
N VAL A 144 -0.11 7.41 8.93
CA VAL A 144 0.64 6.35 9.61
C VAL A 144 0.41 5.03 8.88
N GLY A 145 1.49 4.39 8.45
CA GLY A 145 1.45 3.14 7.68
C GLY A 145 0.87 3.30 6.27
N GLY A 146 1.01 2.26 5.45
CA GLY A 146 0.47 2.22 4.09
C GLY A 146 1.20 3.11 3.09
N VAL A 147 0.67 3.16 1.86
CA VAL A 147 1.33 3.81 0.71
C VAL A 147 1.30 5.33 0.78
N PHE A 148 0.26 5.94 1.34
CA PHE A 148 0.17 7.40 1.44
C PHE A 148 1.27 8.00 2.32
N HIS A 149 1.67 7.27 3.37
CA HIS A 149 2.84 7.64 4.17
C HIS A 149 4.13 7.48 3.38
N ALA A 150 4.26 6.44 2.55
CA ALA A 150 5.45 6.24 1.72
C ALA A 150 5.56 7.31 0.62
N PHE A 151 4.44 7.71 0.00
CA PHE A 151 4.39 8.74 -1.04
C PHE A 151 4.96 10.10 -0.64
N LYS A 152 5.12 10.40 0.66
CA LYS A 152 5.78 11.64 1.09
C LYS A 152 7.23 11.74 0.59
N HIS A 153 7.85 10.62 0.25
CA HIS A 153 9.22 10.57 -0.24
C HIS A 153 9.34 10.49 -1.76
N PHE A 154 8.22 10.55 -2.48
CA PHE A 154 8.15 10.35 -3.92
C PHE A 154 7.35 11.46 -4.60
N SER A 155 7.70 11.71 -5.85
CA SER A 155 6.98 12.59 -6.75
C SER A 155 6.68 11.86 -8.05
N CYS A 156 5.80 12.41 -8.87
CA CYS A 156 5.55 11.97 -10.23
C CYS A 156 5.56 13.22 -11.10
N GLU A 157 6.30 13.25 -12.21
CA GLU A 157 6.40 14.44 -13.08
C GLU A 157 6.69 15.75 -12.31
N ASN A 158 7.59 15.70 -11.32
CA ASN A 158 7.95 16.80 -10.42
C ASN A 158 6.80 17.36 -9.56
N ARG A 159 5.67 16.64 -9.42
CA ARG A 159 4.62 17.00 -8.46
C ARG A 159 4.57 15.99 -7.31
N TYR A 160 4.32 16.52 -6.12
CA TYR A 160 4.28 15.74 -4.88
C TYR A 160 3.13 14.72 -4.90
N LEU A 161 3.37 13.54 -4.32
CA LEU A 161 2.34 12.50 -4.22
C LEU A 161 1.63 12.47 -2.85
N SER A 162 2.12 13.23 -1.87
CA SER A 162 1.58 13.26 -0.51
C SER A 162 2.02 14.55 0.21
N THR A 163 2.22 14.49 1.52
CA THR A 163 2.33 15.66 2.40
C THR A 163 3.66 16.40 2.37
N SER A 164 4.72 15.84 1.79
CA SER A 164 6.06 16.45 1.76
C SER A 164 6.42 16.99 0.39
N LYS A 165 7.31 17.99 0.36
CA LYS A 165 7.79 18.67 -0.87
C LYS A 165 9.02 17.99 -1.50
N GLU A 166 9.22 16.70 -1.23
CA GLU A 166 10.34 15.94 -1.78
C GLU A 166 10.11 15.65 -3.27
N ILE A 167 11.11 15.99 -4.09
CA ILE A 167 11.16 15.59 -5.51
C ILE A 167 12.04 14.34 -5.63
N ASN A 168 11.40 13.22 -5.94
CA ASN A 168 12.00 11.93 -6.20
C ASN A 168 11.08 11.17 -7.16
N ASN A 169 11.26 11.40 -8.46
CA ASN A 169 10.30 10.98 -9.46
C ASN A 169 10.25 9.46 -9.60
N ILE A 170 9.05 8.91 -9.48
CA ILE A 170 8.65 7.62 -10.03
C ILE A 170 7.74 7.90 -11.25
N ASP A 171 7.63 6.95 -12.16
CA ASP A 171 6.87 7.06 -13.40
C ASP A 171 5.37 7.16 -13.12
N ASN A 172 4.89 6.45 -12.10
CA ASN A 172 3.49 6.48 -11.67
C ASN A 172 3.34 5.97 -10.22
N PRO A 173 2.23 6.29 -9.51
CA PRO A 173 2.04 5.86 -8.13
C PRO A 173 2.02 4.35 -7.91
N LYS A 174 1.64 3.56 -8.92
CA LYS A 174 1.67 2.09 -8.85
C LYS A 174 3.09 1.54 -8.81
N GLU A 175 4.07 2.23 -9.39
CA GLU A 175 5.48 1.86 -9.28
C GLU A 175 5.93 1.74 -7.82
N LEU A 176 5.43 2.61 -6.92
CA LEU A 176 5.75 2.48 -5.49
C LEU A 176 5.24 1.17 -4.90
N THR A 177 4.09 0.66 -5.37
CA THR A 177 3.61 -0.68 -4.97
C THR A 177 4.60 -1.77 -5.39
N HIS A 178 5.18 -1.67 -6.60
CA HIS A 178 6.21 -2.60 -7.05
C HIS A 178 7.51 -2.47 -6.23
N LEU A 179 7.97 -1.25 -5.96
CA LEU A 179 9.17 -1.01 -5.15
C LEU A 179 9.02 -1.56 -3.72
N ILE A 180 7.84 -1.39 -3.11
CA ILE A 180 7.53 -1.96 -1.78
C ILE A 180 7.53 -3.49 -1.83
N LEU A 181 6.93 -4.08 -2.87
CA LEU A 181 6.96 -5.52 -3.13
C LEU A 181 8.39 -6.03 -3.21
N GLU A 182 9.23 -5.39 -4.03
CA GLU A 182 10.61 -5.82 -4.26
C GLU A 182 11.43 -5.72 -2.97
N ALA A 183 11.22 -4.65 -2.20
CA ALA A 183 11.79 -4.50 -0.87
C ALA A 183 11.39 -5.68 0.05
N PHE A 184 10.10 -5.97 0.12
CA PHE A 184 9.57 -6.98 1.04
C PHE A 184 10.03 -8.41 0.70
N PHE A 185 10.04 -8.79 -0.58
CA PHE A 185 10.44 -10.13 -1.01
C PHE A 185 11.94 -10.26 -1.35
N SER A 186 12.73 -9.21 -1.07
CA SER A 186 14.18 -9.23 -1.23
C SER A 186 14.87 -10.17 -0.22
N SER A 187 16.04 -10.66 -0.59
CA SER A 187 16.95 -11.36 0.32
C SER A 187 17.56 -10.45 1.39
N GLY A 188 17.49 -9.12 1.22
CA GLY A 188 18.00 -8.12 2.15
C GLY A 188 17.06 -7.79 3.32
N LEU A 189 15.92 -8.46 3.43
CA LEU A 189 14.98 -8.25 4.52
C LEU A 189 15.54 -8.80 5.85
N ILE A 190 15.79 -7.91 6.80
CA ILE A 190 16.42 -8.20 8.09
C ILE A 190 15.40 -8.00 9.21
N LYS A 191 15.26 -9.00 10.10
CA LYS A 191 14.48 -8.87 11.34
C LYS A 191 15.22 -7.96 12.32
N ILE A 192 14.55 -6.94 12.86
CA ILE A 192 15.14 -5.98 13.82
C ILE A 192 14.53 -6.05 15.22
N ASP A 193 13.28 -6.49 15.33
CA ASP A 193 12.64 -6.83 16.59
C ASP A 193 11.69 -8.03 16.36
N GLU A 194 10.94 -8.45 17.38
CA GLU A 194 10.08 -9.63 17.32
C GLU A 194 9.14 -9.62 16.10
N ASN A 195 8.60 -8.46 15.76
CA ASN A 195 7.52 -8.27 14.79
C ASN A 195 7.87 -7.25 13.69
N THR A 196 9.11 -6.80 13.59
CA THR A 196 9.52 -5.73 12.68
C THR A 196 10.72 -6.16 11.84
N TYR A 197 10.61 -5.88 10.56
CA TYR A 197 11.62 -6.16 9.55
C TYR A 197 12.00 -4.88 8.84
N LYS A 198 13.25 -4.76 8.43
CA LYS A 198 13.72 -3.66 7.60
C LYS A 198 14.47 -4.16 6.37
N VAL A 199 14.50 -3.31 5.36
CA VAL A 199 15.37 -3.46 4.20
C VAL A 199 15.74 -2.06 3.71
N GLU A 200 16.95 -1.94 3.17
CA GLU A 200 17.43 -0.70 2.58
C GLU A 200 17.60 -0.90 1.09
N LEU A 201 16.98 -0.01 0.30
CA LEU A 201 17.07 -0.02 -1.15
C LEU A 201 17.54 1.35 -1.64
N LYS A 202 18.31 1.34 -2.73
CA LYS A 202 18.70 2.56 -3.45
C LYS A 202 17.70 2.80 -4.58
N ILE A 203 16.99 3.92 -4.53
CA ILE A 203 15.99 4.34 -5.53
C ILE A 203 16.38 5.74 -5.99
N ASN A 204 16.58 5.93 -7.30
CA ASN A 204 16.99 7.23 -7.89
C ASN A 204 18.18 7.90 -7.17
N ASN A 205 19.22 7.12 -6.88
CA ASN A 205 20.41 7.56 -6.15
C ASN A 205 20.18 7.99 -4.68
N LYS A 206 18.99 7.76 -4.12
CA LYS A 206 18.69 7.99 -2.70
C LYS A 206 18.51 6.65 -2.00
N ASN A 207 18.95 6.56 -0.75
CA ASN A 207 18.75 5.38 0.06
C ASN A 207 17.44 5.50 0.82
N PHE A 208 16.65 4.44 0.80
CA PHE A 208 15.38 4.35 1.50
C PHE A 208 15.40 3.13 2.41
N ARG A 209 14.95 3.32 3.64
CA ARG A 209 14.66 2.22 4.55
C ARG A 209 13.17 1.96 4.57
N PHE A 210 12.80 0.74 4.18
CA PHE A 210 11.45 0.22 4.30
C PHE A 210 11.36 -0.56 5.60
N ILE A 211 10.29 -0.33 6.36
CA ILE A 211 10.03 -1.04 7.61
C ILE A 211 8.67 -1.72 7.50
N PHE A 212 8.66 -3.02 7.77
CA PHE A 212 7.49 -3.87 7.74
C PHE A 212 7.17 -4.37 9.15
N TYR A 213 5.88 -4.45 9.45
CA TYR A 213 5.35 -5.07 10.65
C TYR A 213 4.75 -6.44 10.32
N HIS A 214 5.04 -7.45 11.12
CA HIS A 214 4.50 -8.81 11.01
C HIS A 214 3.48 -9.04 12.12
N GLU A 215 2.22 -9.25 11.74
CA GLU A 215 1.19 -9.71 12.66
C GLU A 215 1.30 -11.24 12.80
N VAL A 216 2.01 -11.70 13.82
CA VAL A 216 2.36 -13.11 14.03
C VAL A 216 1.15 -14.02 14.08
N ASN A 217 0.04 -13.56 14.67
CA ASN A 217 -1.15 -14.39 14.81
C ASN A 217 -1.77 -14.72 13.45
N THR A 218 -1.68 -13.81 12.48
CA THR A 218 -2.32 -13.96 11.17
C THR A 218 -1.31 -14.32 10.07
N GLY A 219 -0.02 -14.12 10.32
CA GLY A 219 1.07 -14.24 9.36
C GLY A 219 1.06 -13.14 8.29
N VAL A 220 0.33 -12.05 8.50
CA VAL A 220 0.20 -10.94 7.53
C VAL A 220 1.22 -9.86 7.86
N TYR A 221 1.93 -9.40 6.82
CA TYR A 221 2.86 -8.30 6.92
C TYR A 221 2.23 -7.01 6.42
N PHE A 222 2.65 -5.88 6.99
CA PHE A 222 2.17 -4.55 6.65
C PHE A 222 3.34 -3.60 6.45
N LEU A 223 3.21 -2.65 5.53
CA LEU A 223 4.14 -1.53 5.46
C LEU A 223 3.91 -0.59 6.66
N LYS A 224 4.88 -0.53 7.58
CA LYS A 224 4.84 0.32 8.76
C LYS A 224 5.31 1.74 8.44
N THR A 225 6.45 1.87 7.76
CA THR A 225 6.96 3.17 7.34
C THR A 225 8.00 3.03 6.23
N VAL A 226 8.18 4.11 5.47
CA VAL A 226 9.36 4.34 4.62
C VAL A 226 9.99 5.64 5.09
N TYR A 227 11.31 5.70 5.13
CA TYR A 227 12.03 6.97 5.24
C TYR A 227 13.33 6.96 4.47
N ARG A 228 13.71 8.14 3.99
CA ARG A 228 15.01 8.39 3.39
C ARG A 228 16.09 8.34 4.47
N ILE A 229 17.23 7.70 4.16
CA ILE A 229 18.43 7.64 5.02
C ILE A 229 19.62 8.32 4.35
#